data_AF-A0A2U1N636-F1
#
_entry.id   AF-A0A2U1N636-F1
#
_cell.length_a   1.000
_cell.length_b   1.000
_cell.length_c   1.000
_cell.angle_alpha   90.00
_cell.angle_beta   90.00
_cell.angle_gamma   90.00
#
_symmetry.space_group_name_H-M   'P 1'
#
loop_
_entity.id
_entity.type
_entity.pdbx_description
1 polymer ?
#
loop_
_entity_poly.entity_id
_entity_poly.type
_entity_poly.pdbx_seq_one_letter_code
_entity_poly.pdbx_strand_id
1 'polypeptide(L)'
;MRILISVLLLIISTCYSSPLSISDACPLNFEFMNYTIITSQCKGPRYPAKLCCDAFNDFACPYSDELNDLSNKCQTLMFSYINVYGNYPLGLFSRRCRDDKQGLVCPTLALGSGKNSHNIRNPSVLL
;
A
#
# COMPACT_ATOMS: atom_id res chain seq x y z
N MET A 1 -23.39 8.44 -50.33
CA MET A 1 -22.04 8.81 -50.81
C MET A 1 -21.06 8.58 -49.67
N ARG A 2 -20.15 7.61 -49.80
CA ARG A 2 -19.14 7.27 -48.81
C ARG A 2 -17.91 8.14 -49.08
N ILE A 3 -17.48 8.94 -48.12
CA ILE A 3 -16.13 9.52 -48.11
C ILE A 3 -15.38 8.87 -46.95
N LEU A 4 -14.38 8.06 -47.32
CA LEU A 4 -13.37 7.53 -46.42
C LEU A 4 -12.56 8.71 -45.84
N ILE A 5 -12.68 8.95 -44.53
CA ILE A 5 -11.70 9.72 -43.72
C ILE A 5 -11.16 8.77 -42.63
N SER A 6 -10.93 7.52 -43.02
CA SER A 6 -10.46 6.43 -42.17
C SER A 6 -8.95 6.48 -41.86
N VAL A 7 -8.25 7.60 -42.08
CA VAL A 7 -6.77 7.63 -42.01
C VAL A 7 -6.17 8.84 -41.27
N LEU A 8 -6.93 9.89 -40.93
CA LEU A 8 -6.32 11.13 -40.39
C LEU A 8 -6.46 11.35 -38.86
N LEU A 9 -7.14 10.50 -38.10
CA LEU A 9 -7.18 10.62 -36.63
C LEU A 9 -6.42 9.52 -35.87
N LEU A 10 -5.69 8.66 -36.57
CA LEU A 10 -4.76 7.70 -35.93
C LEU A 10 -3.49 8.37 -35.35
N ILE A 11 -3.37 9.70 -35.42
CA ILE A 11 -2.29 10.50 -34.82
C ILE A 11 -2.61 11.11 -33.45
N ILE A 12 -3.84 10.95 -32.92
CA ILE A 12 -4.11 11.12 -31.48
C ILE A 12 -3.76 9.84 -30.71
N SER A 13 -2.67 9.19 -31.14
CA SER A 13 -1.65 8.66 -30.24
C SER A 13 -1.06 9.79 -29.40
N THR A 14 -1.92 10.51 -28.68
CA THR A 14 -1.48 11.19 -27.47
C THR A 14 -0.93 10.08 -26.61
N CYS A 15 0.38 10.10 -26.39
CA CYS A 15 0.90 9.83 -25.06
C CYS A 15 -0.02 10.59 -24.09
N TYR A 16 -1.08 9.94 -23.62
CA TYR A 16 -1.90 10.45 -22.55
C TYR A 16 -1.03 10.21 -21.32
N SER A 17 0.02 11.02 -21.19
CA SER A 17 0.63 11.27 -19.91
C SER A 17 -0.53 11.76 -19.06
N SER A 18 -1.05 10.89 -18.20
CA SER A 18 -2.03 11.31 -17.19
C SER A 18 -1.47 12.57 -16.54
N PRO A 19 -2.21 13.70 -16.52
CA PRO A 19 -1.72 14.89 -15.85
C PRO A 19 -1.42 14.49 -14.41
N LEU A 20 -0.16 14.63 -13.99
CA LEU A 20 0.23 14.45 -12.60
C LEU A 20 -0.46 15.58 -11.85
N SER A 21 -1.65 15.33 -11.33
CA SER A 21 -2.38 16.34 -10.59
C SER A 21 -1.66 16.48 -9.25
N ILE A 22 -1.42 17.71 -8.79
CA ILE A 22 -0.92 17.99 -7.43
C ILE A 22 -1.87 17.37 -6.37
N SER A 23 -3.12 17.11 -6.77
CA SER A 23 -4.15 16.37 -6.02
C SER A 23 -3.91 14.86 -5.87
N ASP A 24 -2.89 14.27 -6.52
CA ASP A 24 -2.56 12.84 -6.38
C ASP A 24 -1.58 12.56 -5.23
N ALA A 25 -1.13 13.59 -4.51
CA ALA A 25 -0.13 13.46 -3.46
C ALA A 25 -0.71 12.70 -2.25
N CYS A 26 0.05 11.76 -1.71
CA CYS A 26 -0.32 11.07 -0.49
C CYS A 26 -0.23 12.05 0.70
N PRO A 27 -1.29 12.24 1.51
CA PRO A 27 -1.24 13.11 2.69
C PRO A 27 -0.36 12.52 3.81
N LEU A 28 -0.04 11.23 3.75
CA LEU A 28 0.81 10.54 4.72
C LEU A 28 2.30 10.64 4.33
N ASN A 29 3.14 10.91 5.32
CA ASN A 29 4.58 10.91 5.13
C ASN A 29 5.19 9.53 5.50
N PHE A 30 5.24 8.63 4.51
CA PHE A 30 5.80 7.29 4.72
C PHE A 30 7.32 7.29 4.93
N GLU A 31 8.06 8.36 4.59
CA GLU A 31 9.52 8.39 4.69
C GLU A 31 10.04 8.10 6.11
N PHE A 32 9.38 8.65 7.13
CA PHE A 32 9.83 8.60 8.51
C PHE A 32 9.08 7.58 9.38
N MET A 33 8.39 6.63 8.75
CA MET A 33 7.65 5.58 9.47
C MET A 33 8.59 4.51 10.06
N ASN A 34 8.09 3.77 11.06
CA ASN A 34 8.85 2.69 11.68
C ASN A 34 8.73 1.40 10.87
N TYR A 35 9.68 1.19 9.96
CA TYR A 35 9.75 -0.02 9.11
C TYR A 35 10.22 -1.28 9.86
N THR A 36 10.70 -1.16 11.10
CA THR A 36 11.15 -2.32 11.90
C THR A 36 10.03 -3.31 12.14
N ILE A 37 8.77 -2.87 12.19
CA ILE A 37 7.61 -3.76 12.33
C ILE A 37 7.56 -4.82 11.22
N ILE A 38 7.97 -4.46 10.00
CA ILE A 38 8.07 -5.37 8.85
C ILE A 38 9.44 -6.06 8.83
N THR A 39 10.54 -5.29 8.89
CA THR A 39 11.89 -5.81 8.63
C THR A 39 12.43 -6.73 9.73
N SER A 40 11.91 -6.63 10.96
CA SER A 40 12.25 -7.56 12.04
C SER A 40 11.61 -8.94 11.89
N GLN A 41 10.47 -9.03 11.19
CA GLN A 41 9.65 -10.24 11.10
C GLN A 41 9.71 -10.91 9.72
N CYS A 42 9.61 -10.12 8.65
CA CYS A 42 9.63 -10.60 7.28
C CYS A 42 11.07 -10.66 6.76
N LYS A 43 11.72 -11.83 6.89
CA LYS A 43 13.12 -12.00 6.47
C LYS A 43 13.28 -12.95 5.29
N GLY A 44 14.21 -12.59 4.40
CA GLY A 44 14.65 -13.43 3.29
C GLY A 44 15.50 -14.62 3.76
N PRO A 45 15.81 -15.56 2.86
CA PRO A 45 15.44 -15.56 1.43
C PRO A 45 14.04 -16.13 1.15
N ARG A 46 13.42 -16.81 2.12
CA ARG A 46 12.16 -17.55 1.90
C ARG A 46 10.90 -16.71 2.09
N TYR A 47 10.98 -15.58 2.81
CA TYR A 47 9.86 -14.67 3.07
C TYR A 47 8.59 -15.43 3.53
N PRO A 48 8.59 -15.97 4.76
CA PRO A 48 7.48 -16.79 5.26
C PRO A 48 6.17 -16.00 5.22
N ALA A 49 5.18 -16.52 4.49
CA ALA A 49 3.95 -15.79 4.13
C ALA A 49 3.25 -15.22 5.36
N LYS A 50 2.97 -16.07 6.35
CA LYS A 50 2.28 -15.69 7.58
C LYS A 50 2.97 -14.52 8.29
N LEU A 51 4.27 -14.63 8.56
CA LEU A 51 5.01 -13.57 9.27
C LEU A 51 5.08 -12.28 8.45
N CYS A 52 5.27 -12.38 7.13
CA CYS A 52 5.33 -11.20 6.27
C CYS A 52 3.97 -10.49 6.15
N CYS A 53 2.88 -11.24 6.04
CA CYS A 53 1.55 -10.68 5.88
C CYS A 53 0.98 -10.17 7.21
N ASP A 54 1.24 -10.86 8.33
CA ASP A 54 0.89 -10.37 9.67
C ASP A 54 1.62 -9.04 9.95
N ALA A 55 2.93 -8.96 9.70
CA ALA A 55 3.70 -7.74 9.91
C ALA A 55 3.30 -6.60 8.95
N PHE A 56 2.97 -6.93 7.70
CA PHE A 56 2.46 -5.96 6.73
C PHE A 56 1.08 -5.43 7.13
N ASN A 57 0.19 -6.30 7.63
CA ASN A 57 -1.10 -5.92 8.19
C ASN A 57 -0.94 -4.93 9.34
N ASP A 58 -0.09 -5.24 10.32
CA ASP A 58 0.12 -4.38 11.48
C ASP A 58 0.66 -2.99 11.07
N PHE A 59 1.44 -2.91 9.99
CA PHE A 59 1.96 -1.66 9.45
C PHE A 59 0.91 -0.86 8.64
N ALA A 60 0.17 -1.53 7.75
CA ALA A 60 -0.67 -0.86 6.75
C ALA A 60 -2.08 -0.53 7.29
N CYS A 61 -2.63 -1.36 8.16
CA CYS A 61 -4.02 -1.22 8.61
C CYS A 61 -4.36 0.09 9.35
N PRO A 62 -3.45 0.72 10.10
CA PRO A 62 -3.71 2.05 10.66
C PRO A 62 -3.96 3.15 9.62
N TYR A 63 -3.61 2.91 8.36
CA TYR A 63 -3.67 3.87 7.25
C TYR A 63 -4.59 3.38 6.12
N SER A 64 -5.52 2.47 6.42
CA SER A 64 -6.34 1.80 5.40
C SER A 64 -7.19 2.77 4.60
N ASP A 65 -7.63 3.87 5.18
CA ASP A 65 -8.52 4.82 4.51
C ASP A 65 -7.79 5.56 3.38
N GLU A 66 -6.61 6.10 3.66
CA GLU A 66 -5.77 6.76 2.66
C GLU A 66 -5.19 5.76 1.66
N LEU A 67 -4.86 4.54 2.10
CA LEU A 67 -4.38 3.49 1.22
C LEU A 67 -5.49 2.99 0.28
N ASN A 68 -6.76 2.96 0.70
CA ASN A 68 -7.87 2.52 -0.15
C ASN A 68 -8.42 3.62 -1.06
N ASP A 69 -8.03 4.88 -0.84
CA ASP A 69 -8.41 6.00 -1.71
C ASP A 69 -7.60 5.98 -3.02
N LEU A 70 -8.28 5.59 -4.10
CA LEU A 70 -7.72 5.47 -5.45
C LEU A 70 -7.42 6.83 -6.11
N SER A 71 -7.81 7.96 -5.49
CA SER A 71 -7.50 9.29 -5.99
C SER A 71 -6.08 9.77 -5.63
N ASN A 72 -5.40 9.08 -4.70
CA ASN A 72 -4.06 9.43 -4.26
C ASN A 72 -3.03 8.32 -4.55
N LYS A 73 -1.74 8.61 -4.31
CA LYS A 73 -0.61 7.69 -4.58
C LYS A 73 -0.06 7.00 -3.32
N CYS A 74 -0.81 6.94 -2.22
CA CYS A 74 -0.34 6.38 -0.94
C CYS A 74 0.11 4.93 -1.04
N GLN A 75 -0.61 4.06 -1.75
CA GLN A 75 -0.19 2.66 -1.92
C GLN A 75 1.18 2.54 -2.57
N THR A 76 1.39 3.25 -3.67
CA THR A 76 2.66 3.24 -4.42
C THR A 76 3.80 3.79 -3.57
N LEU A 77 3.55 4.89 -2.86
CA LEU A 77 4.55 5.51 -1.97
C LEU A 77 4.93 4.56 -0.83
N MET A 78 3.94 3.96 -0.16
CA MET A 78 4.13 3.01 0.91
C MET A 78 4.97 1.80 0.45
N PHE A 79 4.59 1.16 -0.66
CA PHE A 79 5.34 0.01 -1.18
C PHE A 79 6.76 0.39 -1.60
N SER A 80 6.97 1.59 -2.14
CA SER A 80 8.31 2.06 -2.49
C SER A 80 9.24 2.08 -1.29
N TYR A 81 8.82 2.72 -0.18
CA TYR A 81 9.65 2.78 1.03
C TYR A 81 9.79 1.42 1.71
N ILE A 82 8.74 0.60 1.80
CA ILE A 82 8.85 -0.77 2.32
C ILE A 82 9.93 -1.54 1.56
N ASN A 83 9.92 -1.48 0.23
CA ASN A 83 10.88 -2.20 -0.60
C ASN A 83 12.32 -1.68 -0.42
N VAL A 84 12.51 -0.36 -0.32
CA VAL A 84 13.83 0.26 -0.13
C VAL A 84 14.39 -0.04 1.25
N TYR A 85 13.62 0.14 2.33
CA TYR A 85 14.10 -0.08 3.70
C TYR A 85 14.28 -1.55 4.06
N GLY A 86 13.50 -2.45 3.47
CA GLY A 86 13.58 -3.89 3.72
C GLY A 86 14.37 -4.69 2.67
N ASN A 87 14.87 -4.03 1.62
CA ASN A 87 15.46 -4.68 0.45
C ASN A 87 14.56 -5.79 -0.13
N TYR A 88 13.24 -5.57 -0.13
CA TYR A 88 12.29 -6.58 -0.57
C TYR A 88 12.17 -6.66 -2.10
N PRO A 89 11.98 -7.86 -2.67
CA PRO A 89 11.63 -8.01 -4.07
C PRO A 89 10.30 -7.30 -4.40
N LEU A 90 10.24 -6.68 -5.58
CA LEU A 90 9.02 -6.04 -6.05
C LEU A 90 7.84 -7.03 -6.08
N GLY A 91 6.69 -6.56 -5.59
CA GLY A 91 5.45 -7.33 -5.52
C GLY A 91 5.52 -8.53 -4.58
N LEU A 92 6.47 -8.58 -3.62
CA LEU A 92 6.49 -9.62 -2.58
C LEU A 92 5.16 -9.64 -1.82
N PHE A 93 4.75 -8.52 -1.26
CA PHE A 93 3.53 -8.42 -0.44
C PHE A 93 2.26 -8.59 -1.29
N SER A 94 2.16 -7.95 -2.46
CA SER A 94 0.98 -8.07 -3.33
C SER A 94 0.70 -9.49 -3.84
N ARG A 95 1.75 -10.32 -4.01
CA ARG A 95 1.60 -11.71 -4.45
C ARG A 95 1.42 -12.69 -3.30
N ARG A 96 1.94 -12.35 -2.12
CA ARG A 96 2.00 -13.26 -0.97
C ARG A 96 0.86 -13.06 0.02
N CYS A 97 0.41 -11.81 0.15
CA CYS A 97 -0.56 -11.37 1.15
C CYS A 97 -1.90 -11.10 0.46
N ARG A 98 -2.68 -12.16 0.35
CA ARG A 98 -4.05 -12.12 -0.15
C ARG A 98 -4.88 -13.03 0.73
N ASP A 99 -5.71 -12.44 1.56
CA ASP A 99 -6.62 -13.20 2.42
C ASP A 99 -7.78 -13.74 1.57
N ASP A 100 -8.28 -12.94 0.62
CA ASP A 100 -9.41 -13.30 -0.24
C ASP A 100 -9.39 -12.61 -1.62
N LYS A 101 -10.46 -12.78 -2.42
CA LYS A 101 -10.65 -12.08 -3.69
C LYS A 101 -10.63 -10.55 -3.56
N GLN A 102 -10.92 -10.02 -2.37
CA GLN A 102 -11.12 -8.60 -2.06
C GLN A 102 -9.83 -7.88 -1.59
N GLY A 103 -8.74 -8.62 -1.34
CA GLY A 103 -7.48 -8.05 -0.90
C GLY A 103 -7.06 -8.54 0.49
N LEU A 104 -6.46 -7.63 1.25
CA LEU A 104 -5.95 -7.85 2.59
C LEU A 104 -7.00 -7.38 3.61
N VAL A 105 -7.39 -8.22 4.55
CA VAL A 105 -8.41 -7.88 5.54
C VAL A 105 -7.74 -7.29 6.77
N CYS A 106 -7.94 -5.99 6.97
CA CYS A 106 -7.56 -5.36 8.22
C CYS A 106 -8.51 -5.80 9.34
N PRO A 107 -8.00 -6.30 10.48
CA PRO A 107 -8.86 -6.57 11.61
C PRO A 107 -9.50 -5.25 12.02
N THR A 108 -10.84 -5.18 11.99
CA THR A 108 -11.56 -4.07 12.62
C THR A 108 -11.00 -3.95 14.03
N LEU A 109 -10.60 -2.74 14.44
CA LEU A 109 -10.27 -2.42 15.81
C LEU A 109 -11.56 -2.62 16.65
N ALA A 110 -11.95 -3.86 16.87
CA ALA A 110 -12.91 -4.22 17.87
C ALA A 110 -12.26 -3.77 19.18
N LEU A 111 -12.82 -2.73 19.79
CA LEU A 111 -12.73 -2.61 21.24
C LEU A 111 -13.25 -3.94 21.80
N GLY A 112 -12.33 -4.85 22.14
CA GLY A 112 -12.62 -6.12 22.79
C GLY A 112 -12.85 -7.30 21.85
N SER A 113 -11.77 -8.00 21.49
CA SER A 113 -11.70 -9.45 21.71
C SER A 113 -10.24 -9.89 21.71
N GLY A 114 -9.78 -10.41 22.84
CA GLY A 114 -8.38 -10.64 23.14
C GLY A 114 -7.72 -11.73 22.30
N LYS A 115 -6.57 -11.39 21.73
CA LYS A 115 -5.41 -12.29 21.78
C LYS A 115 -4.37 -11.61 22.67
N ASN A 116 -4.08 -12.25 23.80
CA ASN A 116 -3.12 -11.81 24.80
C ASN A 116 -1.77 -11.44 24.15
N SER A 117 -1.42 -10.16 24.20
CA SER A 117 -0.07 -9.75 24.57
C SER A 117 -0.10 -8.34 25.15
N HIS A 118 0.60 -8.21 26.26
CA HIS A 118 0.54 -7.14 27.23
C HIS A 118 1.21 -5.86 26.69
N ASN A 119 0.49 -4.73 26.86
CA ASN A 119 0.94 -3.50 27.50
C ASN A 119 1.11 -2.21 26.67
N ILE A 120 0.18 -1.29 26.95
CA ILE A 120 0.21 0.19 26.89
C ILE A 120 0.29 0.86 25.50
N ARG A 121 -0.91 1.22 25.01
CA ARG A 121 -1.12 2.45 24.24
C ARG A 121 -1.05 3.64 25.21
N ASN A 122 -0.26 4.66 24.88
CA ASN A 122 -0.50 6.02 25.36
C ASN A 122 -0.81 6.91 24.15
N PRO A 123 -2.04 7.43 24.01
CA PRO A 123 -2.38 8.38 22.97
C PRO A 123 -2.19 9.79 23.54
N SER A 124 -1.01 10.37 23.36
CA SER A 124 -0.77 11.78 23.67
C SER A 124 0.45 12.27 22.90
N VAL A 125 0.30 12.60 21.62
CA VAL A 125 0.86 13.82 21.00
C VAL A 125 0.02 14.15 19.76
N LEU A 126 -1.15 14.75 19.99
CA LEU A 126 -1.72 15.71 19.07
C LEU A 126 -1.47 17.07 19.73
N LEU A 127 -0.36 17.69 19.36
CA LEU A 127 -0.06 19.12 19.52
C LEU A 127 0.86 19.49 18.35
#